data_AF-A0A3C0UVR8-F1
#
_entry.id   AF-A0A3C0UVR8-F1
#
_cell.length_a   1.000
_cell.length_b   1.000
_cell.length_c   1.000
_cell.angle_alpha   90.00
_cell.angle_beta   90.00
_cell.angle_gamma   90.00
#
_symmetry.space_group_name_H-M   'P 1'
#
loop_
_entity.id
_entity.type
_entity.pdbx_description
1 polymer ?
#
loop_
_entity_poly.entity_id
_entity_poly.type
_entity_poly.pdbx_seq_one_letter_code
_entity_poly.pdbx_strand_id
1 'polypeptide(L)'
;MKRPLYLLPLVVIAQFAGTSLWFAVNAILPALQAFHPTTAAFMPTMTTAVQLGFVMGTLAYSYFSIADRFSPVRVFMGSALLAAGCNLAVLATYESLTAMLLARWGVGFFLAGVYPVGMKICSDWYEAGLG
;
A
#
# COMPACT_ATOMS: atom_id res chain seq x y z
N MET A 1 19.86 -5.30 24.70
CA MET A 1 20.49 -4.49 23.63
C MET A 1 19.95 -3.07 23.72
N LYS A 2 20.78 -2.01 23.60
CA LYS A 2 20.27 -0.62 23.56
C LYS A 2 19.51 -0.42 22.24
N ARG A 3 18.24 -0.05 22.33
CA ARG A 3 17.36 0.15 21.19
C ARG A 3 17.77 1.44 20.46
N PRO A 4 17.96 1.41 19.13
CA PRO A 4 18.27 2.62 18.38
C PRO A 4 17.05 3.57 18.34
N LEU A 5 17.23 4.81 18.79
CA LEU A 5 16.17 5.83 18.83
C LEU A 5 15.61 6.20 17.44
N TYR A 6 16.38 5.95 16.37
CA TYR A 6 15.98 6.26 15.01
C TYR A 6 14.95 5.28 14.42
N LEU A 7 14.75 4.11 15.03
CA LEU A 7 13.96 3.03 14.44
C LEU A 7 12.48 3.43 14.31
N LEU A 8 11.88 3.91 15.39
CA LEU A 8 10.46 4.27 15.41
C LEU A 8 10.15 5.46 14.49
N PRO A 9 10.90 6.59 14.51
CA PRO A 9 10.72 7.65 13.52
C PRO A 9 10.88 7.16 12.07
N LEU A 10 11.85 6.28 11.80
CA LEU A 10 12.06 5.73 10.46
C LEU A 10 10.85 4.90 10.00
N VAL A 11 10.34 4.02 10.85
CA VAL A 11 9.14 3.22 10.53
C VAL A 11 7.92 4.10 10.36
N VAL A 12 7.74 5.15 11.17
CA VAL A 12 6.64 6.11 11.02
C VAL A 12 6.70 6.82 9.66
N ILE A 13 7.87 7.33 9.26
CA ILE A 13 8.05 7.99 7.96
C ILE A 13 7.81 7.01 6.81
N ALA A 14 8.34 5.78 6.93
CA ALA A 14 8.16 4.76 5.92
C ALA A 14 6.69 4.33 5.80
N GLN A 15 5.98 4.19 6.91
CA GLN A 15 4.56 3.86 6.96
C GLN A 15 3.71 4.98 6.37
N PHE A 16 4.00 6.23 6.71
CA PHE A 16 3.37 7.41 6.12
C PHE A 16 3.55 7.43 4.60
N ALA A 17 4.79 7.29 4.12
CA ALA A 17 5.09 7.25 2.69
C ALA A 17 4.39 6.08 1.99
N GLY A 18 4.43 4.88 2.55
CA GLY A 18 3.76 3.70 1.98
C GLY A 18 2.24 3.88 1.91
N THR A 19 1.61 4.26 3.03
CA THR A 19 0.14 4.42 3.11
C THR A 19 -0.38 5.60 2.30
N SER A 20 0.45 6.59 1.96
CA SER A 20 0.06 7.69 1.06
C SER A 20 -0.44 7.21 -0.31
N LEU A 21 0.08 6.07 -0.80
CA LEU A 21 -0.34 5.43 -2.06
C LEU A 21 -1.84 5.07 -2.07
N TRP A 22 -2.41 4.81 -0.90
CA TRP A 22 -3.84 4.55 -0.74
C TRP A 22 -4.67 5.74 -1.23
N PHE A 23 -4.23 6.96 -0.91
CA PHE A 23 -4.97 8.19 -1.17
C PHE A 23 -4.50 8.94 -2.42
N ALA A 24 -3.36 8.58 -3.00
CA ALA A 24 -2.77 9.28 -4.14
C ALA A 24 -3.75 9.52 -5.30
N VAL A 25 -4.61 8.55 -5.60
CA VAL A 25 -5.60 8.67 -6.70
C VAL A 25 -6.67 9.73 -6.40
N ASN A 26 -7.04 9.94 -5.14
CA ASN A 26 -8.06 10.92 -4.76
C ASN A 26 -7.61 12.34 -5.07
N ALA A 27 -6.30 12.60 -5.00
CA ALA A 27 -5.73 13.91 -5.33
C ALA A 27 -5.82 14.25 -6.83
N ILE A 28 -5.74 13.23 -7.70
CA ILE A 28 -5.76 13.40 -9.16
C ILE A 28 -7.12 13.07 -9.79
N LEU A 29 -8.09 12.63 -8.99
CA LEU A 29 -9.41 12.19 -9.45
C LEU A 29 -10.14 13.26 -10.29
N PRO A 30 -10.18 14.55 -9.91
CA PRO A 30 -10.83 15.57 -10.73
C PRO A 30 -10.17 15.74 -12.11
N ALA A 31 -8.84 15.67 -12.17
CA ALA A 31 -8.10 15.74 -13.43
C ALA A 31 -8.42 14.53 -14.32
N LEU A 32 -8.40 13.32 -13.75
CA LEU A 32 -8.77 12.10 -14.48
C LEU A 32 -10.21 12.13 -15.00
N GLN A 33 -11.15 12.67 -14.23
CA GLN A 33 -12.54 12.81 -14.67
C GLN A 33 -12.69 13.78 -15.85
N ALA A 34 -11.90 14.86 -15.87
CA ALA A 34 -11.87 15.80 -17.00
C ALA A 34 -11.28 15.16 -18.26
N PHE A 35 -10.25 14.31 -18.12
CA PHE A 35 -9.66 13.55 -19.24
C PHE A 35 -10.55 12.39 -19.74
N HIS A 36 -11.37 11.80 -18.88
CA HIS A 36 -12.22 10.64 -19.19
C HIS A 36 -13.72 10.87 -18.91
N PRO A 37 -14.38 11.79 -19.64
CA PRO A 37 -15.77 12.17 -19.36
C PRO A 37 -16.76 11.01 -19.48
N THR A 38 -16.51 10.05 -20.37
CA THR A 38 -17.37 8.86 -20.57
C THR A 38 -17.30 7.86 -19.42
N THR A 39 -16.21 7.85 -18.64
CA THR A 39 -16.02 6.92 -17.51
C THR A 39 -15.94 7.63 -16.15
N ALA A 40 -16.17 8.94 -16.10
CA ALA A 40 -16.03 9.76 -14.90
C ALA A 40 -16.87 9.25 -13.70
N ALA A 41 -18.05 8.67 -13.97
CA ALA A 41 -18.91 8.07 -12.96
C ALA A 41 -18.29 6.83 -12.27
N PHE A 42 -17.40 6.12 -12.96
CA PHE A 42 -16.73 4.93 -12.44
C PHE A 42 -15.38 5.25 -11.80
N MET A 43 -14.79 6.42 -12.04
CA MET A 43 -13.48 6.78 -11.48
C MET A 43 -13.39 6.69 -9.94
N PRO A 44 -14.44 7.00 -9.15
CA PRO A 44 -14.42 6.77 -7.70
C PRO A 44 -14.22 5.30 -7.28
N THR A 45 -14.54 4.33 -8.15
CA THR A 45 -14.31 2.89 -7.88
C THR A 45 -12.83 2.53 -7.78
N MET A 46 -11.92 3.42 -8.18
CA MET A 46 -10.47 3.24 -7.97
C MET A 46 -10.10 3.10 -6.50
N THR A 47 -10.82 3.77 -5.59
CA THR A 47 -10.61 3.61 -4.15
C THR A 47 -11.12 2.25 -3.66
N THR A 48 -12.26 1.80 -4.18
CA THR A 48 -12.79 0.46 -3.90
C THR A 48 -11.84 -0.64 -4.40
N ALA A 49 -11.19 -0.45 -5.55
CA ALA A 49 -10.20 -1.38 -6.07
C ALA A 49 -9.02 -1.56 -5.10
N VAL A 50 -8.50 -0.47 -4.53
CA VAL A 50 -7.45 -0.52 -3.49
C VAL A 50 -7.93 -1.27 -2.26
N GLN A 51 -9.15 -0.97 -1.78
CA GLN A 51 -9.72 -1.65 -0.59
C GLN A 51 -9.83 -3.16 -0.82
N LEU A 52 -10.38 -3.56 -1.97
CA LEU A 52 -10.48 -4.97 -2.35
C LEU A 52 -9.11 -5.64 -2.46
N GLY A 53 -8.16 -4.95 -3.10
CA GLY A 53 -6.77 -5.39 -3.17
C GLY A 53 -6.19 -5.61 -1.79
N PHE A 54 -6.37 -4.67 -0.87
CA PHE A 54 -5.86 -4.75 0.49
C PHE A 54 -6.46 -5.92 1.29
N VAL A 55 -7.77 -6.16 1.16
CA VAL A 55 -8.42 -7.33 1.77
C VAL A 55 -7.80 -8.62 1.25
N MET A 56 -7.69 -8.76 -0.08
CA MET A 56 -7.11 -9.94 -0.72
C MET A 56 -5.63 -10.13 -0.35
N GLY A 57 -4.87 -9.04 -0.32
CA GLY A 57 -3.47 -9.02 0.11
C GLY A 57 -3.33 -9.46 1.56
N THR A 58 -4.16 -8.94 2.46
CA THR A 58 -4.12 -9.30 3.88
C THR A 58 -4.43 -10.79 4.07
N LEU A 59 -5.44 -11.31 3.35
CA LEU A 59 -5.75 -12.74 3.35
C LEU A 59 -4.57 -13.58 2.85
N ALA A 60 -3.95 -13.20 1.73
CA ALA A 60 -2.80 -13.92 1.18
C ALA A 60 -1.59 -13.88 2.14
N TYR A 61 -1.24 -12.70 2.65
CA TYR A 61 -0.11 -12.53 3.57
C TYR A 61 -0.30 -13.31 4.87
N SER A 62 -1.53 -13.33 5.39
CA SER A 62 -1.91 -14.09 6.58
C SER A 62 -1.90 -15.60 6.31
N TYR A 63 -2.56 -16.05 5.25
CA TYR A 63 -2.69 -17.48 4.90
C TYR A 63 -1.33 -18.14 4.65
N PHE A 64 -0.41 -17.43 3.98
CA PHE A 64 0.96 -17.91 3.75
C PHE A 64 1.94 -17.54 4.87
N SER A 65 1.46 -16.86 5.92
CA SER A 65 2.27 -16.34 7.04
C SER A 65 3.54 -15.63 6.57
N ILE A 66 3.42 -14.80 5.53
CA ILE A 66 4.56 -14.21 4.79
C ILE A 66 5.45 -13.41 5.75
N ALA A 67 4.84 -12.62 6.63
CA ALA A 67 5.55 -11.78 7.60
C ALA A 67 6.23 -12.60 8.71
N ASP A 68 5.81 -13.84 8.94
CA ASP A 68 6.41 -14.76 9.92
C ASP A 68 7.50 -15.63 9.30
N ARG A 69 7.33 -16.00 8.02
CA ARG A 69 8.26 -16.84 7.29
C ARG A 69 9.50 -16.11 6.79
N PHE A 70 9.36 -14.83 6.47
CA PHE A 70 10.45 -13.99 5.96
C PHE A 70 10.72 -12.80 6.89
N SER A 71 11.91 -12.19 6.76
CA SER A 71 12.24 -10.98 7.51
C SER A 71 11.20 -9.88 7.28
N PRO A 72 10.50 -9.40 8.33
CA PRO A 72 9.47 -8.37 8.20
C PRO A 72 9.96 -7.10 7.49
N VAL A 73 11.21 -6.70 7.73
CA VAL A 73 11.84 -5.55 7.06
C VAL A 73 11.95 -5.75 5.55
N ARG A 74 12.33 -6.96 5.10
CA ARG A 74 12.44 -7.27 3.67
C ARG A 74 11.07 -7.37 3.01
N VAL A 75 10.10 -7.97 3.71
CA VAL A 75 8.71 -8.03 3.25
C VAL A 75 8.14 -6.63 3.10
N PHE A 76 8.33 -5.76 4.10
CA PHE A 76 7.92 -4.36 4.05
C PHE A 76 8.54 -3.65 2.85
N MET A 77 9.86 -3.74 2.68
CA MET A 77 10.57 -3.06 1.59
C MET A 77 10.11 -3.54 0.21
N GLY A 78 10.03 -4.86 0.01
CA GLY A 78 9.56 -5.44 -1.25
C GLY A 78 8.12 -5.02 -1.57
N SER A 79 7.26 -5.03 -0.56
CA SER A 79 5.85 -4.64 -0.70
C SER A 79 5.70 -3.16 -1.02
N ALA A 80 6.47 -2.29 -0.35
CA ALA A 80 6.48 -0.86 -0.60
C ALA A 80 6.95 -0.55 -2.04
N LEU A 81 8.00 -1.22 -2.52
CA LEU A 81 8.50 -1.06 -3.89
C LEU A 81 7.49 -1.55 -4.93
N LEU A 82 6.86 -2.71 -4.70
CA LEU A 82 5.83 -3.23 -5.59
C LEU A 82 4.58 -2.34 -5.61
N ALA A 83 4.14 -1.84 -4.44
CA ALA A 83 3.05 -0.88 -4.35
C ALA A 83 3.37 0.42 -5.09
N ALA A 84 4.59 0.95 -4.94
CA ALA A 84 5.04 2.12 -5.68
C ALA A 84 5.07 1.86 -7.20
N GLY A 85 5.54 0.69 -7.63
CA GLY A 85 5.50 0.27 -9.03
C GLY A 85 4.09 0.20 -9.60
N CYS A 86 3.15 -0.40 -8.88
CA CYS A 86 1.73 -0.41 -9.25
C CYS A 86 1.15 1.01 -9.30
N ASN A 87 1.55 1.90 -8.40
CA ASN A 87 1.10 3.28 -8.41
C ASN A 87 1.65 4.04 -9.63
N LEU A 88 2.91 3.84 -9.99
CA LEU A 88 3.50 4.40 -11.22
C LEU A 88 2.80 3.85 -12.47
N ALA A 89 2.39 2.59 -12.47
CA ALA A 89 1.66 1.98 -13.59
C ALA A 89 0.35 2.71 -13.92
N VAL A 90 -0.29 3.37 -12.94
CA VAL A 90 -1.50 4.19 -13.18
C VAL A 90 -1.22 5.30 -14.21
N LEU A 91 -0.01 5.88 -14.23
CA LEU A 91 0.38 6.88 -15.22
C LEU A 91 0.57 6.28 -16.61
N ALA A 92 1.07 5.04 -16.70
CA ALA A 92 1.26 4.36 -17.97
C ALA A 92 -0.05 3.82 -18.55
N THR A 93 -1.05 3.57 -17.70
CA THR A 93 -2.32 2.96 -18.09
C THR A 93 -3.51 3.92 -18.06
N TYR A 94 -3.27 5.23 -18.01
CA TYR A 94 -4.32 6.24 -17.82
C TYR A 94 -5.43 6.15 -18.89
N GLU A 95 -5.12 5.69 -20.09
CA GLU A 95 -6.10 5.55 -21.19
C GLU A 95 -7.16 4.45 -20.97
N SER A 96 -6.91 3.51 -20.06
CA SER A 96 -7.80 2.36 -19.82
C SER A 96 -8.22 2.26 -18.36
N LEU A 97 -9.51 2.48 -18.10
CA LEU A 97 -10.10 2.34 -16.77
C LEU A 97 -9.79 0.96 -16.16
N THR A 98 -9.95 -0.12 -16.92
CA THR A 98 -9.68 -1.48 -16.42
C THR A 98 -8.23 -1.66 -16.00
N ALA A 99 -7.29 -1.15 -16.80
CA ALA A 99 -5.87 -1.25 -16.47
C ALA A 99 -5.50 -0.41 -15.24
N MET A 100 -6.09 0.80 -15.10
CA MET A 100 -5.95 1.60 -13.88
C MET A 100 -6.54 0.89 -12.66
N LEU A 101 -7.71 0.25 -12.79
CA LEU A 101 -8.33 -0.50 -11.70
C LEU A 101 -7.45 -1.67 -11.25
N LEU A 102 -6.84 -2.40 -12.19
CA LEU A 102 -5.89 -3.47 -11.87
C LEU A 102 -4.63 -2.93 -11.18
N ALA A 103 -4.11 -1.80 -11.65
CA ALA A 103 -2.97 -1.13 -11.01
C ALA A 103 -3.32 -0.71 -9.57
N ARG A 104 -4.49 -0.10 -9.36
CA ARG A 104 -4.99 0.31 -8.03
C ARG A 104 -5.27 -0.89 -7.12
N TRP A 105 -5.83 -1.96 -7.65
CA TRP A 105 -5.96 -3.23 -6.93
C TRP A 105 -4.59 -3.76 -6.49
N GLY A 106 -3.59 -3.73 -7.36
CA GLY A 106 -2.22 -4.10 -7.04
C GLY A 106 -1.61 -3.26 -5.92
N VAL A 107 -1.81 -1.93 -5.95
CA VAL A 107 -1.41 -1.03 -4.84
C VAL A 107 -2.01 -1.53 -3.52
N GLY A 108 -3.32 -1.79 -3.50
CA GLY A 108 -4.00 -2.33 -2.32
C GLY A 108 -3.40 -3.65 -1.84
N PHE A 109 -3.20 -4.60 -2.76
CA PHE A 109 -2.66 -5.92 -2.45
C PHE A 109 -1.29 -5.84 -1.78
N PHE A 110 -0.38 -5.02 -2.31
CA PHE A 110 0.95 -4.87 -1.74
C PHE A 110 0.97 -3.99 -0.46
N LEU A 111 0.00 -3.09 -0.26
CA LEU A 111 -0.11 -2.36 1.02
C LEU A 111 -0.37 -3.27 2.23
N ALA A 112 -0.92 -4.47 2.02
CA ALA A 112 -1.04 -5.48 3.06
C ALA A 112 0.33 -5.97 3.59
N GLY A 113 1.38 -5.86 2.77
CA GLY A 113 2.75 -6.14 3.18
C GLY A 113 3.46 -4.93 3.82
N VAL A 114 2.79 -3.78 3.92
CA VAL A 114 3.32 -2.55 4.53
C VAL A 114 2.69 -2.35 5.90
N TYR A 115 1.35 -2.26 6.00
CA TYR A 115 0.67 -1.86 7.23
C TYR A 115 0.76 -2.90 8.37
N PRO A 116 0.23 -4.14 8.22
CA PRO A 116 0.41 -5.20 9.22
C PRO A 116 1.89 -5.50 9.54
N VAL A 117 2.75 -5.48 8.51
CA VAL A 117 4.17 -5.82 8.66
C VAL A 117 4.95 -4.72 9.36
N GLY A 118 4.63 -3.45 9.11
CA GLY A 118 5.19 -2.31 9.83
C GLY A 118 4.86 -2.37 11.32
N MET A 119 3.62 -2.73 11.67
CA MET A 119 3.24 -2.96 13.06
C MET A 119 4.01 -4.11 13.69
N LYS A 120 4.24 -5.20 12.94
CA LYS A 120 5.08 -6.31 13.38
C LYS A 120 6.54 -5.87 13.63
N ILE A 121 7.13 -5.09 12.73
CA ILE A 121 8.48 -4.54 12.92
C ILE A 121 8.54 -3.72 14.23
N CYS A 122 7.52 -2.91 14.51
CA CYS A 122 7.47 -2.18 15.78
C CYS A 122 7.36 -3.12 16.99
N SER A 123 6.46 -4.10 16.97
CA SER A 123 6.27 -5.02 18.10
C SER A 123 7.50 -5.91 18.36
N ASP A 124 8.23 -6.30 17.31
CA ASP A 124 9.45 -7.10 17.44
C ASP A 124 10.58 -6.32 18.16
N TRP A 125 10.58 -4.98 18.07
CA TRP A 125 11.60 -4.12 18.69
C TRP A 125 11.13 -3.47 20.01
N TYR A 126 9.83 -3.45 20.29
CA TYR A 126 9.23 -2.84 21.46
C TYR A 126 8.32 -3.84 22.21
N GLU A 127 8.84 -4.43 23.29
CA GLU A 127 8.07 -5.31 24.20
C GLU A 127 6.93 -4.59 24.95
N ALA A 128 7.04 -3.27 25.14
CA ALA A 128 6.05 -2.41 25.80
C ALA A 128 6.22 -0.93 25.36
N GLY A 129 5.18 -0.10 25.55
CA GLY A 129 5.25 1.37 25.36
C GLY A 129 4.90 1.86 23.94
N LEU A 130 4.12 1.09 23.17
CA LEU A 130 3.56 1.52 21.88
C LEU A 130 2.23 2.31 22.04
N GLY A 131 1.71 2.38 23.28
CA GLY A 131 0.46 3.02 23.69
C GLY A 131 0.13 2.62 25.12
#